data_AF-A0A918W6N1-F1
#
_entry.id   AF-A0A918W6N1-F1
#
_cell.length_a   1.000
_cell.length_b   1.000
_cell.length_c   1.000
_cell.angle_alpha   90.00
_cell.angle_beta   90.00
_cell.angle_gamma   90.00
#
_symmetry.space_group_name_H-M   'P 1'
#
loop_
_entity.id
_entity.type
_entity.pdbx_description
1 polymer ?
#
loop_
_entity_poly.entity_id
_entity_poly.type
_entity_poly.pdbx_seq_one_letter_code
_entity_poly.pdbx_strand_id
1 'polypeptide(L)'
;MHALAWSLATGAAVTLSWWGVHTVLSGTVYDAPRALPLPTGAAADLLPADGADDVPLTSSTHSARPAPPTSAPPSEPPEPTTPPPTTRPPATAAAPDPTPPPRSPSSSSRVKTYAVDGGRVTFDVGGEAGELVSATPASGWQMRVWKQTTWIRVSFTRGDRDVSVFCLWHDSPPRVQIEEGQA
;
A
#
# COMPACT_ATOMS: atom_id res chain seq x y z
N MET A 1 18.29 45.42 -9.09
CA MET A 1 19.24 44.32 -9.43
C MET A 1 19.14 43.10 -8.50
N HIS A 2 18.86 43.25 -7.19
CA HIS A 2 18.88 42.11 -6.25
C HIS A 2 17.75 41.08 -6.44
N ALA A 3 16.52 41.54 -6.73
CA ALA A 3 15.37 40.64 -6.93
C ALA A 3 15.49 39.73 -8.17
N LEU A 4 16.15 40.23 -9.22
CA LEU A 4 16.37 39.47 -10.46
C LEU A 4 17.36 38.32 -10.23
N ALA A 5 18.43 38.60 -9.48
CA ALA A 5 19.43 37.59 -9.11
C ALA A 5 18.85 36.50 -8.20
N TRP A 6 18.02 36.88 -7.22
CA TRP A 6 17.35 35.91 -6.33
C TRP A 6 16.37 34.99 -7.06
N SER A 7 15.63 35.54 -8.04
CA SER A 7 14.70 34.77 -8.86
C SER A 7 15.42 33.76 -9.76
N LEU A 8 16.53 34.18 -10.39
CA LEU A 8 17.38 33.30 -11.18
C LEU A 8 17.96 32.14 -10.35
N ALA A 9 18.45 32.42 -9.15
CA ALA A 9 19.00 31.41 -8.26
C ALA A 9 17.96 30.35 -7.86
N THR A 10 16.73 30.78 -7.55
CA THR A 10 15.64 29.86 -7.17
C THR A 10 15.15 29.04 -8.36
N GLY A 11 15.03 29.66 -9.53
CA GLY A 11 14.71 28.95 -10.77
C GLY A 11 15.71 27.84 -11.07
N ALA A 12 17.01 28.14 -10.99
CA ALA A 12 18.07 27.16 -11.18
C ALA A 12 17.97 25.99 -10.19
N ALA A 13 17.75 26.27 -8.90
CA ALA A 13 17.61 25.23 -7.87
C ALA A 13 16.41 24.30 -8.13
N VAL A 14 15.25 24.86 -8.50
CA VAL A 14 14.05 24.08 -8.83
C VAL A 14 14.29 23.20 -10.06
N THR A 15 14.92 23.74 -11.11
CA THR A 15 15.24 22.95 -12.31
C THR A 15 16.20 21.80 -12.01
N LEU A 16 17.24 22.01 -11.19
CA LEU A 16 18.17 20.95 -10.80
C LEU A 16 17.50 19.87 -9.93
N SER A 17 16.61 20.27 -9.01
CA SER A 17 15.84 19.32 -8.19
C SER A 17 14.92 18.44 -9.03
N TRP A 18 14.20 19.05 -9.99
CA TRP A 18 13.35 18.32 -10.92
C TRP A 18 14.16 17.34 -11.80
N TRP A 19 15.27 17.82 -12.40
CA TRP A 19 16.10 16.99 -13.29
C TRP A 19 16.73 15.80 -12.57
N GLY A 20 17.18 15.99 -11.32
CA GLY A 20 17.77 14.93 -10.50
C GLY A 20 16.77 13.82 -10.16
N VAL A 21 15.57 14.19 -9.70
CA VAL A 21 14.52 13.21 -9.37
C VAL A 21 14.06 12.46 -10.62
N HIS A 22 13.85 13.17 -11.74
CA HIS A 22 13.43 12.56 -12.99
C HIS A 22 14.48 11.56 -13.52
N THR A 23 15.78 11.89 -13.43
CA THR A 23 16.87 11.02 -13.85
C THR A 23 16.94 9.71 -13.06
N VAL A 24 16.76 9.75 -11.74
CA VAL A 24 16.77 8.52 -10.91
C VAL A 24 15.59 7.61 -11.29
N LEU A 25 14.41 8.19 -11.49
CA LEU A 25 13.21 7.45 -11.88
C LEU A 25 13.30 6.89 -13.30
N SER A 26 13.90 7.62 -14.24
CA SER A 26 14.14 7.12 -15.60
C SER A 26 15.32 6.14 -15.69
N GLY A 27 16.27 6.21 -14.77
CA GLY A 27 17.45 5.34 -14.72
C GLY A 27 17.18 3.94 -14.15
N THR A 28 16.05 3.73 -13.49
CA THR A 28 15.57 2.38 -13.20
C THR A 28 14.94 1.80 -14.47
N VAL A 29 15.79 1.37 -15.40
CA VAL A 29 15.40 0.43 -16.44
C VAL A 29 14.75 -0.75 -15.71
N TYR A 30 13.43 -0.75 -15.77
CA TYR A 30 12.57 -1.84 -15.34
C TYR A 30 13.00 -3.05 -16.17
N ASP A 31 13.76 -3.98 -15.58
CA ASP A 31 13.99 -5.27 -16.22
C ASP A 31 12.66 -6.02 -16.19
N ALA A 32 11.90 -5.89 -17.28
CA ALA A 32 10.66 -6.61 -17.45
C ALA A 32 11.01 -8.11 -17.43
N PRO A 33 10.40 -8.92 -16.54
CA PRO A 33 10.78 -10.31 -16.38
C PRO A 33 10.61 -11.03 -17.72
N ARG A 34 11.74 -11.38 -18.35
CA ARG A 34 11.71 -12.20 -19.57
C ARG A 34 11.19 -13.58 -19.20
N ALA A 35 9.99 -13.89 -19.68
CA ALA A 35 9.41 -15.21 -19.60
C ALA A 35 10.34 -16.20 -20.33
N LEU A 36 10.92 -17.12 -19.58
CA LEU A 36 11.60 -18.29 -20.13
C LEU A 36 10.51 -19.20 -20.74
N PRO A 37 10.65 -19.63 -22.00
CA PRO A 37 9.70 -20.57 -22.59
C PRO A 37 9.78 -21.91 -21.85
N LEU A 38 8.66 -22.31 -21.25
CA LEU A 38 8.45 -23.64 -20.70
C LEU A 38 8.33 -24.62 -21.89
N PRO A 39 9.15 -25.69 -21.99
CA PRO A 39 8.89 -26.75 -22.94
C PRO A 39 7.57 -27.43 -22.55
N THR A 40 6.49 -27.07 -23.25
CA THR A 40 5.24 -27.84 -23.20
C THR A 40 5.50 -29.15 -23.93
N GLY A 41 5.18 -30.24 -23.24
CA GLY A 41 5.54 -31.60 -23.62
C GLY A 41 5.14 -31.99 -25.04
N ALA A 42 5.90 -32.96 -25.53
CA ALA A 42 5.67 -33.69 -26.76
C ALA A 42 4.23 -34.19 -26.92
N ALA A 43 3.66 -33.98 -28.11
CA ALA A 43 2.82 -34.95 -28.81
C ALA A 43 2.48 -34.47 -30.24
N ALA A 44 2.93 -35.27 -31.22
CA ALA A 44 2.35 -35.50 -32.56
C ALA A 44 2.32 -34.29 -33.54
N ASP A 45 2.72 -34.40 -34.81
CA ASP A 45 2.88 -35.55 -35.69
C ASP A 45 3.59 -35.08 -36.97
N LEU A 46 4.72 -35.70 -37.35
CA LEU A 46 5.20 -35.85 -38.73
C LEU A 46 6.25 -37.01 -38.74
N LEU A 47 5.73 -38.24 -38.81
CA LEU A 47 6.38 -39.54 -39.10
C LEU A 47 7.38 -39.52 -40.29
N PRO A 48 8.14 -40.61 -40.60
CA PRO A 48 8.67 -41.70 -39.76
C PRO A 48 10.16 -42.07 -40.07
N ALA A 49 10.70 -43.00 -39.28
CA ALA A 49 11.54 -44.14 -39.68
C ALA A 49 12.95 -44.25 -39.06
N ASP A 50 13.17 -45.49 -38.57
CA ASP A 50 14.43 -46.20 -38.36
C ASP A 50 15.33 -45.80 -37.18
N GLY A 51 15.48 -46.73 -36.24
CA GLY A 51 16.64 -46.75 -35.35
C GLY A 51 16.44 -47.38 -33.99
N ALA A 52 16.47 -48.71 -33.95
CA ALA A 52 16.99 -49.55 -32.86
C ALA A 52 16.27 -49.58 -31.49
N ASP A 53 15.55 -50.68 -31.28
CA ASP A 53 15.45 -51.36 -29.99
C ASP A 53 16.85 -51.67 -29.42
N ASP A 54 17.12 -51.26 -28.18
CA ASP A 54 17.72 -52.14 -27.17
C ASP A 54 17.53 -51.52 -25.77
N VAL A 55 16.80 -52.23 -24.91
CA VAL A 55 16.62 -51.89 -23.51
C VAL A 55 17.73 -52.56 -22.71
N PRO A 56 18.42 -51.86 -21.79
CA PRO A 56 18.97 -52.53 -20.63
C PRO A 56 18.22 -52.13 -19.36
N LEU A 57 17.76 -53.17 -18.67
CA LEU A 57 17.38 -53.16 -17.27
C LEU A 57 18.60 -52.88 -16.35
N THR A 58 18.27 -52.48 -15.12
CA THR A 58 19.09 -52.56 -13.88
C THR A 58 20.20 -51.50 -13.76
N SER A 59 20.62 -50.99 -12.59
CA SER A 59 20.60 -51.54 -11.24
C SER A 59 20.72 -50.41 -10.19
N SER A 60 20.18 -50.68 -9.01
CA SER A 60 20.47 -50.03 -7.73
C SER A 60 21.97 -49.87 -7.49
N THR A 61 22.39 -48.83 -6.75
CA THR A 61 23.07 -48.97 -5.44
C THR A 61 23.48 -47.62 -4.83
N HIS A 62 23.06 -47.45 -3.57
CA HIS A 62 23.82 -46.94 -2.44
C HIS A 62 24.40 -45.51 -2.37
N SER A 63 24.05 -44.91 -1.22
CA SER A 63 24.89 -44.07 -0.34
C SER A 63 25.10 -42.61 -0.77
N ALA A 64 24.99 -41.59 0.08
CA ALA A 64 25.07 -41.56 1.53
C ALA A 64 24.22 -40.44 2.14
N ARG A 65 23.72 -40.69 3.35
CA ARG A 65 23.27 -39.69 4.32
C ARG A 65 24.48 -38.87 4.80
N PRO A 66 24.33 -37.56 5.04
CA PRO A 66 24.59 -37.08 6.40
C PRO A 66 23.40 -36.28 6.95
N ALA A 67 23.20 -36.42 8.27
CA ALA A 67 22.30 -35.58 9.05
C ALA A 67 23.09 -34.40 9.69
N PRO A 68 22.57 -33.77 10.75
CA PRO A 68 22.30 -32.33 10.93
C PRO A 68 23.52 -31.49 11.37
N PRO A 69 23.38 -30.18 11.64
CA PRO A 69 23.23 -29.83 13.06
C PRO A 69 22.32 -28.62 13.37
N THR A 70 21.63 -28.77 14.51
CA THR A 70 21.30 -27.71 15.47
C THR A 70 22.40 -26.66 15.62
N SER A 71 22.04 -25.39 15.69
CA SER A 71 22.66 -24.45 16.62
C SER A 71 21.63 -23.42 17.08
N ALA A 72 21.42 -23.45 18.40
CA ALA A 72 20.59 -22.54 19.18
C ALA A 72 21.45 -21.32 19.66
N PRO A 73 20.89 -20.37 20.43
CA PRO A 73 21.27 -18.93 20.56
C PRO A 73 22.31 -18.67 21.70
N PRO A 74 22.76 -17.43 22.01
CA PRO A 74 22.03 -16.37 22.75
C PRO A 74 22.39 -14.92 22.28
N SER A 75 21.67 -13.84 22.62
CA SER A 75 21.78 -13.03 23.85
C SER A 75 20.96 -11.75 23.58
N GLU A 76 19.87 -11.49 24.30
CA GLU A 76 19.77 -10.66 25.52
C GLU A 76 19.17 -9.27 25.26
N PRO A 77 18.58 -8.63 26.29
CA PRO A 77 17.34 -7.87 26.17
C PRO A 77 17.60 -6.36 26.34
N PRO A 78 16.55 -5.54 26.22
CA PRO A 78 16.33 -4.60 27.30
C PRO A 78 15.00 -4.88 28.01
N GLU A 79 15.18 -5.31 29.25
CA GLU A 79 14.17 -5.40 30.29
C GLU A 79 13.91 -3.98 30.89
N PRO A 80 13.09 -3.83 31.94
CA PRO A 80 11.90 -3.01 31.91
C PRO A 80 12.11 -1.67 32.63
N THR A 81 11.31 -0.67 32.30
CA THR A 81 11.03 0.41 33.25
C THR A 81 9.53 0.44 33.53
N THR A 82 9.20 -0.30 34.59
CA THR A 82 7.95 -0.29 35.35
C THR A 82 7.66 1.13 35.89
N PRO A 83 6.38 1.49 36.09
CA PRO A 83 5.90 2.88 36.13
C PRO A 83 5.82 3.44 37.56
N PRO A 84 5.47 4.72 37.69
CA PRO A 84 4.63 5.16 38.80
C PRO A 84 3.22 5.57 38.33
N PRO A 85 2.25 5.63 39.25
CA PRO A 85 0.92 5.10 38.99
C PRO A 85 -0.14 6.20 38.79
N THR A 86 -1.34 5.74 38.42
CA THR A 86 -2.63 6.36 38.79
C THR A 86 -2.89 7.74 38.17
N THR A 87 -3.82 7.87 37.21
CA THR A 87 -5.24 7.93 37.58
C THR A 87 -6.15 7.60 36.39
N ARG A 88 -7.01 6.61 36.58
CA ARG A 88 -8.31 6.43 35.92
C ARG A 88 -9.37 6.90 36.93
N PRO A 89 -10.59 7.33 36.57
CA PRO A 89 -11.13 7.99 35.37
C PRO A 89 -11.81 9.34 35.74
N PRO A 90 -12.49 10.03 34.81
CA PRO A 90 -13.92 9.75 34.72
C PRO A 90 -14.36 9.46 33.28
N ALA A 91 -15.26 8.47 33.17
CA ALA A 91 -16.19 8.42 32.08
C ALA A 91 -17.01 9.71 32.11
N THR A 92 -17.01 10.45 31.01
CA THR A 92 -18.15 11.29 30.63
C THR A 92 -18.13 11.37 29.12
N ALA A 93 -19.16 10.77 28.53
CA ALA A 93 -19.55 11.04 27.17
C ALA A 93 -19.66 12.56 26.98
N ALA A 94 -18.89 13.11 26.05
CA ALA A 94 -19.18 14.40 25.48
C ALA A 94 -18.96 14.25 23.98
N ALA A 95 -20.07 14.03 23.27
CA ALA A 95 -20.15 14.36 21.87
C ALA A 95 -19.59 15.79 21.68
N PRO A 96 -18.75 16.07 20.68
CA PRO A 96 -18.49 17.45 20.35
C PRO A 96 -19.81 18.03 19.82
N ASP A 97 -20.42 18.91 20.61
CA ASP A 97 -21.44 19.85 20.14
C ASP A 97 -20.89 20.56 18.90
N PRO A 98 -21.57 20.50 17.73
CA PRO A 98 -21.17 21.26 16.57
C PRO A 98 -21.51 22.73 16.82
N THR A 99 -20.57 23.47 17.40
CA THR A 99 -20.61 24.94 17.37
C THR A 99 -20.53 25.37 15.90
N PRO A 100 -21.53 26.08 15.33
CA PRO A 100 -21.47 26.50 13.94
C PRO A 100 -20.39 27.59 13.79
N PRO A 101 -19.37 27.41 12.93
CA PRO A 101 -18.41 28.46 12.64
C PRO A 101 -19.07 29.61 11.86
N PRO A 102 -18.55 30.85 11.97
CA PRO A 102 -19.04 31.99 11.20
C PRO A 102 -18.96 31.72 9.69
N ARG A 103 -20.02 32.11 8.97
CA ARG A 103 -20.19 31.92 7.53
C ARG A 103 -19.17 32.75 6.75
N SER A 104 -18.08 32.10 6.33
CA SER A 104 -17.13 32.57 5.32
C SER A 104 -17.61 32.17 3.90
N PRO A 105 -17.20 32.89 2.84
CA PRO A 105 -17.86 32.84 1.53
C PRO A 105 -17.81 31.45 0.89
N SER A 106 -18.88 31.14 0.17
CA SER A 106 -19.21 29.83 -0.41
C SER A 106 -18.22 29.36 -1.49
N SER A 107 -17.01 28.95 -1.10
CA SER A 107 -16.30 27.87 -1.77
C SER A 107 -16.78 26.57 -1.13
N SER A 108 -17.59 25.79 -1.83
CA SER A 108 -18.39 24.68 -1.28
C SER A 108 -17.59 23.41 -0.94
N SER A 109 -16.38 23.53 -0.39
CA SER A 109 -15.62 22.40 0.11
C SER A 109 -16.02 22.09 1.55
N ARG A 110 -16.29 20.81 1.84
CA ARG A 110 -16.70 20.32 3.15
C ARG A 110 -15.80 19.17 3.56
N VAL A 111 -14.97 19.43 4.56
CA VAL A 111 -14.19 18.38 5.23
C VAL A 111 -15.13 17.46 6.01
N LYS A 112 -15.05 16.16 5.75
CA LYS A 112 -15.83 15.10 6.41
C LYS A 112 -14.91 13.99 6.90
N THR A 113 -15.08 13.62 8.17
CA THR A 113 -14.36 12.51 8.80
C THR A 113 -15.28 11.31 8.98
N TYR A 114 -14.80 10.13 8.61
CA TYR A 114 -15.46 8.84 8.71
C TYR A 114 -14.65 7.96 9.67
N ALA A 115 -15.29 7.51 10.73
CA ALA A 115 -14.72 6.52 11.64
C ALA A 115 -15.31 5.15 11.26
N VAL A 116 -14.43 4.18 11.06
CA VAL A 116 -14.75 2.79 10.73
C VAL A 116 -13.95 1.86 11.64
N ASP A 117 -14.29 0.58 11.69
CA ASP A 117 -13.56 -0.41 12.49
C ASP A 117 -12.06 -0.45 12.15
N GLY A 118 -11.74 -0.23 10.87
CA GLY A 118 -10.37 -0.19 10.35
C GLY A 118 -9.57 1.05 10.72
N GLY A 119 -10.21 2.13 11.19
CA GLY A 119 -9.55 3.39 11.50
C GLY A 119 -10.39 4.63 11.21
N ARG A 120 -9.72 5.72 10.86
CA ARG A 120 -10.35 7.02 10.58
C ARG A 120 -9.89 7.55 9.23
N VAL A 121 -10.81 8.06 8.44
CA VAL A 121 -10.52 8.68 7.14
C VAL A 121 -11.17 10.05 7.08
N THR A 122 -10.43 11.07 6.66
CA THR A 122 -10.93 12.42 6.45
C THR A 122 -10.77 12.81 4.98
N PHE A 123 -11.89 13.14 4.35
CA PHE A 123 -11.93 13.66 2.99
C PHE A 123 -12.34 15.12 3.00
N ASP A 124 -11.74 15.92 2.14
CA ASP A 124 -12.34 17.17 1.71
C ASP A 124 -13.27 16.88 0.53
N VAL A 125 -14.55 17.12 0.72
CA VAL A 125 -15.59 16.87 -0.27
C VAL A 125 -15.94 18.20 -0.91
N GLY A 126 -15.32 18.48 -2.06
CA GLY A 126 -15.59 19.65 -2.90
C GLY A 126 -16.88 19.53 -3.71
N GLY A 127 -17.17 20.54 -4.54
CA GLY A 127 -18.29 20.50 -5.47
C GLY A 127 -18.10 19.52 -6.62
N GLU A 128 -16.88 19.47 -7.17
CA GLU A 128 -16.54 18.70 -8.38
C GLU A 128 -15.62 17.50 -8.11
N ALA A 129 -14.81 17.55 -7.05
CA ALA A 129 -13.84 16.51 -6.72
C ALA A 129 -13.68 16.32 -5.22
N GLY A 130 -13.29 15.12 -4.81
CA GLY A 130 -12.94 14.79 -3.43
C GLY A 130 -11.43 14.65 -3.27
N GLU A 131 -10.88 15.12 -2.15
CA GLU A 131 -9.48 14.95 -1.80
C GLU A 131 -9.35 14.16 -0.48
N LEU A 132 -8.37 13.28 -0.39
CA LEU A 132 -8.01 12.62 0.87
C LEU A 132 -7.10 13.54 1.68
N VAL A 133 -7.61 14.03 2.81
CA VAL A 133 -6.86 14.89 3.75
C VAL A 133 -6.02 14.04 4.68
N SER A 134 -6.62 13.02 5.30
CA SER A 134 -5.91 12.12 6.21
C SER A 134 -6.56 10.75 6.28
N ALA A 135 -5.74 9.72 6.54
CA ALA A 135 -6.21 8.39 6.86
C ALA A 135 -5.30 7.80 7.94
N THR A 136 -5.89 7.29 9.01
CA THR A 136 -5.17 6.73 10.17
C THR A 136 -5.75 5.36 10.49
N PRO A 137 -5.00 4.26 10.32
CA PRO A 137 -5.49 2.94 10.68
C PRO A 137 -5.61 2.78 12.18
N ALA A 138 -6.57 1.96 12.61
CA ALA A 138 -6.63 1.43 13.95
C ALA A 138 -5.50 0.40 14.17
N SER A 139 -5.11 0.19 15.43
CA SER A 139 -4.04 -0.75 15.78
C SER A 139 -4.33 -2.16 15.25
N GLY A 140 -3.35 -2.76 14.58
CA GLY A 140 -3.47 -4.10 14.00
C GLY A 140 -4.20 -4.16 12.65
N TRP A 141 -4.62 -3.03 12.08
CA TRP A 141 -5.13 -2.95 10.71
C TRP A 141 -4.06 -2.47 9.74
N GLN A 142 -4.01 -3.08 8.56
CA GLN A 142 -3.19 -2.61 7.45
C GLN A 142 -4.01 -1.64 6.61
N MET A 143 -3.41 -0.50 6.24
CA MET A 143 -4.06 0.51 5.41
C MET A 143 -3.46 0.55 4.01
N ARG A 144 -4.31 0.66 3.00
CA ARG A 144 -3.93 0.91 1.60
C ARG A 144 -4.79 2.03 1.02
N VAL A 145 -4.18 2.90 0.24
CA VAL A 145 -4.86 4.02 -0.42
C VAL A 145 -4.64 3.92 -1.92
N TRP A 146 -5.72 4.04 -2.69
CA TRP A 146 -5.70 4.15 -4.15
C TRP A 146 -6.36 5.46 -4.55
N LYS A 147 -5.71 6.22 -5.41
CA LYS A 147 -6.20 7.50 -5.92
C LYS A 147 -6.28 7.42 -7.43
N GLN A 148 -7.42 7.79 -7.99
CA GLN A 148 -7.65 7.96 -9.42
C GLN A 148 -8.30 9.32 -9.68
N THR A 149 -8.46 9.67 -10.96
CA THR A 149 -9.02 10.96 -11.39
C THR A 149 -10.44 11.23 -10.88
N THR A 150 -11.24 10.18 -10.71
CA THR A 150 -12.67 10.28 -10.38
C THR A 150 -13.06 9.55 -9.11
N TRP A 151 -12.08 8.99 -8.39
CA TRP A 151 -12.32 8.33 -7.12
C TRP A 151 -11.06 8.13 -6.27
N ILE A 152 -11.26 7.96 -4.97
CA ILE A 152 -10.24 7.56 -3.99
C ILE A 152 -10.80 6.39 -3.18
N ARG A 153 -10.01 5.33 -2.98
CA ARG A 153 -10.33 4.22 -2.08
C ARG A 153 -9.30 4.18 -0.95
N VAL A 154 -9.78 4.02 0.28
CA VAL A 154 -8.96 3.70 1.45
C VAL A 154 -9.44 2.36 1.99
N SER A 155 -8.63 1.31 1.90
CA SER A 155 -8.95 -0.01 2.46
C SER A 155 -8.15 -0.25 3.73
N PHE A 156 -8.83 -0.81 4.72
CA PHE A 156 -8.27 -1.32 5.95
C PHE A 156 -8.49 -2.83 5.97
N THR A 157 -7.43 -3.61 6.18
CA THR A 157 -7.52 -5.08 6.27
C THR A 157 -6.91 -5.58 7.57
N ARG A 158 -7.54 -6.59 8.19
CA ARG A 158 -7.05 -7.26 9.40
C ARG A 158 -7.52 -8.71 9.44
N GLY A 159 -6.59 -9.64 9.17
CA GLY A 159 -6.95 -11.05 9.03
C GLY A 159 -8.02 -11.21 7.96
N ASP A 160 -9.15 -11.81 8.34
CA ASP A 160 -10.27 -12.09 7.45
C ASP A 160 -11.32 -10.97 7.40
N ARG A 161 -10.98 -9.76 7.89
CA ARG A 161 -11.85 -8.58 7.80
C ARG A 161 -11.25 -7.53 6.89
N ASP A 162 -12.09 -6.91 6.08
CA ASP A 162 -11.74 -5.70 5.35
C ASP A 162 -12.83 -4.63 5.44
N VAL A 163 -12.40 -3.37 5.44
CA VAL A 163 -13.29 -2.21 5.38
C VAL A 163 -12.70 -1.23 4.39
N SER A 164 -13.47 -0.84 3.37
CA SER A 164 -13.07 0.07 2.32
C SER A 164 -13.94 1.32 2.32
N VAL A 165 -13.32 2.48 2.41
CA VAL A 165 -13.99 3.78 2.28
C VAL A 165 -13.64 4.37 0.92
N PHE A 166 -14.67 4.62 0.11
CA PHE A 166 -14.56 5.17 -1.23
C PHE A 166 -15.06 6.61 -1.25
N CYS A 167 -14.36 7.51 -1.93
CA CYS A 167 -14.86 8.81 -2.35
C CYS A 167 -14.97 8.79 -3.88
N LEU A 168 -16.16 9.03 -4.44
CA LEU A 168 -16.47 8.84 -5.87
C LEU A 168 -17.11 10.10 -6.45
N TRP A 169 -16.67 10.57 -7.62
CA TRP A 169 -17.19 11.80 -8.25
C TRP A 169 -17.19 11.78 -9.79
N HIS A 170 -17.28 10.61 -10.42
CA HIS A 170 -17.25 10.48 -11.88
C HIS A 170 -18.38 11.24 -12.62
N ASP A 171 -19.65 11.03 -12.24
CA ASP A 171 -20.82 11.65 -12.89
C ASP A 171 -21.69 12.46 -11.92
N SER A 172 -21.23 12.65 -10.69
CA SER A 172 -21.99 13.31 -9.63
C SER A 172 -21.07 14.04 -8.66
N PRO A 173 -21.61 14.97 -7.85
CA PRO A 173 -20.86 15.53 -6.74
C PRO A 173 -20.22 14.44 -5.88
N PRO A 174 -19.04 14.70 -5.31
CA PRO A 174 -18.30 13.70 -4.54
C PRO A 174 -19.13 13.09 -3.42
N ARG A 175 -19.29 11.77 -3.47
CA ARG A 175 -20.01 10.97 -2.48
C ARG A 175 -19.06 9.98 -1.82
N VAL A 176 -19.28 9.73 -0.53
CA VAL A 176 -18.49 8.74 0.21
C VAL A 176 -19.33 7.49 0.43
N GLN A 177 -18.74 6.33 0.16
CA GLN A 177 -19.32 5.01 0.37
C GLN A 177 -18.39 4.21 1.28
N ILE A 178 -18.97 3.41 2.17
CA ILE A 178 -18.24 2.52 3.06
C ILE A 178 -18.71 1.11 2.73
N GLU A 179 -17.77 0.25 2.40
CA GLU A 179 -17.99 -1.17 2.12
C GLU A 179 -17.23 -1.98 3.16
N GLU A 180 -17.89 -2.98 3.72
CA GLU A 180 -17.29 -3.92 4.65
C GLU A 180 -17.31 -5.30 3.99
N GLY A 181 -16.22 -6.03 4.14
CA GLY A 181 -16.05 -7.35 3.56
C GLY A 181 -15.32 -8.30 4.51
N GLN A 182 -15.36 -9.57 4.13
CA GLN A 182 -14.54 -10.62 4.72
C GLN A 182 -13.66 -11.19 3.61
N ALA A 183 -12.35 -11.25 3.87
CA ALA A 183 -11.35 -11.72 2.91
C ALA A 183 -11.25 -13.24 2.87
#